data_AF-A0ABD2X0M6-F1
#
_entry.id   AF-A0ABD2X0M6-F1
#
_cell.length_a   1.000
_cell.length_b   1.000
_cell.length_c   1.000
_cell.angle_alpha   90.00
_cell.angle_beta   90.00
_cell.angle_gamma   90.00
#
_symmetry.space_group_name_H-M   'P 1'
#
loop_
_entity.id
_entity.type
_entity.pdbx_description
1 polymer ?
#
loop_
_entity_poly.entity_id
_entity_poly.type
_entity_poly.pdbx_seq_one_letter_code
_entity_poly.pdbx_strand_id
1 'polypeptide(L)'
;MAPARVTQKNEKDILKTKFVQRVGSVSRKFKIGDKVHVSKAKHLFEKGYEPNWTTEVFTVRRVAPTDPVTYHLQDYLEQPISGCFYEEELSKVRHADIYLVEKVVKRRGDQAYVTWLGFDDSHYSWINKKDIV
;
A
#
# COMPACT_ATOMS: atom_id res chain seq x y z
N MET A 1 27.82 27.60 -14.18
CA MET A 1 27.90 28.47 -15.37
C MET A 1 27.01 29.67 -15.11
N ALA A 2 27.48 30.89 -15.35
CA ALA A 2 26.62 32.07 -15.22
C ALA A 2 25.51 32.04 -16.30
N PRO A 3 24.28 32.52 -16.01
CA PRO A 3 23.17 32.49 -16.96
C PRO A 3 23.50 33.13 -18.30
N ALA A 4 24.27 34.22 -18.30
CA ALA A 4 24.70 34.94 -19.50
C ALA A 4 25.63 34.14 -20.43
N ARG A 5 26.17 33.00 -20.00
CA ARG A 5 27.08 32.14 -20.79
C ARG A 5 26.39 30.88 -21.34
N VAL A 6 25.08 30.74 -21.18
CA VAL A 6 24.31 29.61 -21.69
C VAL A 6 24.04 29.79 -23.19
N THR A 7 24.29 28.74 -23.98
CA THR A 7 24.12 28.70 -25.44
C THR A 7 23.49 27.35 -25.85
N GLN A 8 22.86 27.27 -27.02
CA GLN A 8 22.22 26.01 -27.48
C GLN A 8 23.18 24.80 -27.51
N LYS A 9 24.49 25.04 -27.71
CA LYS A 9 25.51 23.98 -27.71
C LYS A 9 25.76 23.40 -26.32
N ASN A 10 25.75 24.24 -25.27
CA ASN A 10 26.05 23.81 -23.90
C ASN A 10 24.78 23.44 -23.10
N GLU A 11 23.59 23.66 -23.65
CA GLU A 11 22.31 23.34 -23.04
C GLU A 11 22.23 21.89 -22.55
N LYS A 12 22.59 20.92 -23.40
CA LYS A 12 22.53 19.49 -23.06
C LYS A 12 23.47 19.12 -21.92
N ASP A 13 24.66 19.71 -21.87
CA ASP A 13 25.64 19.42 -20.82
C ASP A 13 25.24 20.08 -19.50
N ILE A 14 24.70 21.30 -19.54
CA ILE A 14 24.15 21.96 -18.36
C ILE A 14 22.98 21.16 -17.80
N LEU A 15 22.07 20.69 -18.67
CA LEU A 15 20.92 19.87 -18.28
C LEU A 15 21.38 18.59 -17.56
N LYS A 16 22.34 17.87 -18.15
CA LYS A 16 22.91 16.66 -17.55
C LYS A 16 23.62 16.91 -16.22
N THR A 17 24.30 18.05 -16.09
CA THR A 17 25.15 18.32 -14.91
C THR A 17 24.36 18.91 -13.74
N LYS A 18 23.35 19.74 -14.02
CA LYS A 18 22.61 20.50 -13.01
C LYS A 18 21.25 19.89 -12.66
N PHE A 19 20.62 19.18 -13.60
CA PHE A 19 19.24 18.71 -13.45
C PHE A 19 19.09 17.19 -13.44
N VAL A 20 20.15 16.43 -13.74
CA VAL A 20 20.14 14.98 -13.46
C VAL A 20 20.37 14.80 -11.96
N GLN A 21 19.32 14.42 -11.26
CA GLN A 21 19.43 13.96 -9.88
C GLN A 21 20.31 12.70 -9.87
N ARG A 22 21.41 12.76 -9.12
CA ARG A 22 22.18 11.55 -8.80
C ARG A 22 21.34 10.74 -7.83
N VAL A 23 20.65 9.73 -8.34
CA VAL A 23 19.93 8.77 -7.51
C VAL A 23 21.01 8.03 -6.70
N GLY A 24 21.22 8.44 -5.45
CA GLY A 24 22.04 7.70 -4.51
C GLY A 24 21.47 6.30 -4.29
N SER A 25 22.16 5.46 -3.51
CA SER A 25 21.54 4.23 -3.03
C SER A 25 20.34 4.60 -2.16
N VAL A 26 19.13 4.56 -2.73
CA VAL A 26 17.91 4.84 -1.98
C VAL A 26 17.62 3.63 -1.11
N SER A 27 17.63 3.84 0.21
CA SER A 27 17.23 2.83 1.17
C SER A 27 15.78 2.43 0.91
N ARG A 28 15.49 1.13 0.91
CA ARG A 28 14.14 0.58 0.72
C ARG A 28 13.78 -0.20 1.98
N LYS A 29 12.71 0.20 2.67
CA LYS A 29 12.23 -0.52 3.86
C LYS A 29 11.51 -1.82 3.54
N PHE A 30 10.76 -1.86 2.43
CA PHE A 30 9.97 -3.03 2.04
C PHE A 30 10.53 -3.73 0.81
N LYS A 31 10.25 -5.03 0.70
CA LYS A 31 10.66 -5.88 -0.41
C LYS A 31 9.45 -6.44 -1.16
N ILE A 32 9.67 -6.87 -2.40
CA ILE A 32 8.65 -7.60 -3.16
C ILE A 32 8.22 -8.84 -2.36
N GLY A 33 6.92 -9.06 -2.24
CA GLY A 33 6.32 -10.13 -1.44
C GLY A 33 6.04 -9.79 0.02
N ASP A 34 6.50 -8.64 0.52
CA ASP A 34 6.12 -8.19 1.87
C ASP A 34 4.61 -7.87 1.92
N LYS A 35 3.96 -8.31 2.99
CA LYS A 35 2.57 -7.98 3.28
C LYS A 35 2.48 -6.69 4.09
N VAL A 36 1.66 -5.75 3.64
CA VAL A 36 1.56 -4.39 4.19
C VAL A 36 0.12 -3.93 4.35
N HIS A 37 -0.14 -3.08 5.34
CA HIS A 37 -1.32 -2.24 5.43
C HIS A 37 -1.03 -0.87 4.83
N VAL A 38 -2.07 -0.21 4.32
CA VAL A 38 -2.01 1.13 3.75
C VAL A 38 -2.59 2.13 4.76
N SER A 39 -2.03 3.34 4.83
CA SER A 39 -2.57 4.40 5.67
C SER A 39 -3.96 4.84 5.18
N LYS A 40 -4.90 5.04 6.10
CA LYS A 40 -6.20 5.61 5.77
C LYS A 40 -6.11 7.10 5.49
N ALA A 41 -6.88 7.56 4.50
CA ALA A 41 -7.11 8.97 4.27
C ALA A 41 -7.95 9.54 5.42
N LYS A 42 -7.37 10.47 6.18
CA LYS A 42 -8.04 11.05 7.35
C LYS A 42 -8.97 12.19 6.99
N HIS A 43 -10.16 12.22 7.58
CA HIS A 43 -11.03 13.40 7.54
C HIS A 43 -10.76 14.37 8.72
N LEU A 44 -11.15 15.65 8.54
CA LEU A 44 -10.84 16.75 9.49
C LEU A 44 -11.28 16.47 10.94
N PHE A 45 -12.36 15.72 11.12
CA PHE A 45 -12.98 15.42 12.41
C PHE A 45 -12.90 13.94 12.84
N GLU A 46 -11.86 13.21 12.42
CA GLU A 46 -11.72 11.79 12.81
C GLU A 46 -11.51 11.62 14.29
N LYS A 47 -12.06 10.54 14.83
CA LYS A 47 -11.91 10.24 16.25
C LYS A 47 -10.53 9.66 16.46
N GLY A 48 -9.76 10.23 17.38
CA GLY A 48 -8.37 9.80 17.62
C GLY A 48 -8.20 8.34 18.08
N TYR A 49 -9.28 7.66 18.48
CA TYR A 49 -9.26 6.24 18.83
C TYR A 49 -9.40 5.31 17.62
N GLU A 50 -9.73 5.83 16.44
CA GLU A 50 -9.88 5.01 15.24
C GLU A 50 -8.52 4.62 14.65
N PRO A 51 -8.36 3.41 14.11
CA PRO A 51 -7.10 2.97 13.51
C PRO A 51 -6.74 3.79 12.27
N ASN A 52 -5.47 4.19 12.15
CA ASN A 52 -4.94 4.95 11.00
C ASN A 52 -4.58 4.09 9.79
N TRP A 53 -4.73 2.77 9.87
CA TRP A 53 -4.35 1.80 8.85
C TRP A 53 -5.60 1.09 8.32
N THR A 54 -5.60 0.72 7.04
CA THR A 54 -6.63 -0.12 6.42
C THR A 54 -6.64 -1.51 7.04
N THR A 55 -7.82 -2.15 7.08
CA THR A 55 -7.95 -3.54 7.56
C THR A 55 -7.50 -4.54 6.51
N GLU A 56 -7.64 -4.20 5.23
CA GLU A 56 -7.16 -5.02 4.12
C GLU A 56 -5.62 -5.12 4.13
N VAL A 57 -5.14 -6.30 3.75
CA VAL A 57 -3.72 -6.66 3.65
C VAL A 57 -3.34 -6.73 2.17
N PHE A 58 -2.35 -5.94 1.78
CA PHE A 58 -1.83 -5.90 0.42
C PHE A 58 -0.46 -6.55 0.35
N THR A 59 -0.07 -6.98 -0.85
CA THR A 59 1.27 -7.53 -1.10
C THR A 59 2.06 -6.55 -1.96
N VAL A 60 3.31 -6.27 -1.59
CA VAL A 60 4.22 -5.46 -2.41
C VAL A 60 4.56 -6.23 -3.68
N ARG A 61 4.06 -5.76 -4.82
CA ARG A 61 4.27 -6.37 -6.14
C ARG A 61 5.56 -5.87 -6.78
N ARG A 62 5.82 -4.57 -6.70
CA ARG A 62 6.98 -3.92 -7.35
C ARG A 62 7.47 -2.75 -6.51
N VAL A 63 8.79 -2.58 -6.46
CA VAL A 63 9.44 -1.40 -5.90
C VAL A 63 10.00 -0.56 -7.04
N ALA A 64 9.52 0.67 -7.18
CA ALA A 64 9.97 1.59 -8.22
C ALA A 64 11.12 2.48 -7.67
N PRO A 65 12.25 2.59 -8.40
CA PRO A 65 13.39 3.41 -7.99
C PRO A 65 13.15 4.90 -8.31
N THR A 66 12.06 5.46 -7.81
CA THR A 66 11.77 6.90 -7.84
C THR A 66 12.48 7.61 -6.69
N ASP A 67 12.51 8.94 -6.70
CA ASP A 67 13.00 9.76 -5.59
C ASP A 67 11.84 10.64 -5.07
N PRO A 68 11.20 10.29 -3.93
CA PRO A 68 11.49 9.14 -3.04
C PRO A 68 10.98 7.80 -3.62
N VAL A 69 11.42 6.66 -3.05
CA VAL A 69 11.03 5.31 -3.51
C VAL A 69 9.52 5.11 -3.37
N THR A 70 8.91 4.53 -4.40
CA THR A 70 7.49 4.21 -4.43
C THR A 70 7.24 2.72 -4.60
N TYR A 71 6.12 2.26 -4.09
CA TYR A 71 5.72 0.85 -4.05
C TYR A 71 4.40 0.66 -4.79
N HIS A 72 4.33 -0.36 -5.64
CA HIS A 72 3.09 -0.83 -6.24
C HIS A 72 2.64 -2.08 -5.50
N LEU A 73 1.36 -2.13 -5.16
CA LEU A 73 0.78 -3.22 -4.40
C LEU A 73 -0.19 -4.04 -5.27
N GLN A 74 -0.55 -5.20 -4.76
CA GLN A 74 -1.65 -6.02 -5.26
C GLN A 74 -2.51 -6.49 -4.08
N ASP A 75 -3.78 -6.73 -4.36
CA ASP A 75 -4.76 -7.21 -3.40
C ASP A 75 -4.59 -8.70 -3.07
N TYR A 76 -5.54 -9.25 -2.30
CA TYR A 76 -5.58 -10.67 -1.95
C TYR A 76 -5.78 -11.60 -3.16
N LEU A 77 -6.42 -11.12 -4.23
CA LEU A 77 -6.66 -11.84 -5.48
C LEU A 77 -5.51 -11.68 -6.49
N GLU A 78 -4.37 -11.17 -6.03
CA GLU A 78 -3.19 -10.86 -6.84
C GLU A 78 -3.45 -9.82 -7.95
N GLN A 79 -4.52 -9.04 -7.83
CA GLN A 79 -4.84 -7.97 -8.76
C GLN A 79 -4.09 -6.71 -8.37
N PRO A 80 -3.39 -6.05 -9.31
CA PRO A 80 -2.67 -4.83 -9.02
C PRO A 80 -3.63 -3.69 -8.70
N ILE A 81 -3.39 -3.00 -7.59
CA ILE A 81 -4.16 -1.81 -7.24
C ILE A 81 -3.62 -0.59 -8.01
N SER A 82 -4.52 0.35 -8.30
CA SER A 82 -4.15 1.57 -9.00
C SER A 82 -3.30 2.50 -8.12
N GLY A 83 -2.32 3.15 -8.73
CA GLY A 83 -1.44 4.10 -8.07
C GLY A 83 -0.11 3.53 -7.56
N CYS A 84 0.56 4.34 -6.75
CA CYS A 84 1.84 4.03 -6.11
C CYS A 84 1.86 4.67 -4.72
N PHE A 85 2.48 3.99 -3.77
CA PHE A 85 2.49 4.37 -2.36
C PHE A 85 3.91 4.71 -1.92
N TYR A 86 4.03 5.70 -1.05
CA TYR A 86 5.28 6.01 -0.37
C TYR A 86 5.53 5.07 0.80
N GLU A 87 6.75 5.11 1.34
CA GLU A 87 7.15 4.24 2.44
C GLU A 87 6.37 4.53 3.73
N GLU A 88 6.03 5.80 3.95
CA GLU A 88 5.33 6.31 5.13
C GLU A 88 3.85 5.92 5.12
N GLU A 89 3.30 5.65 3.94
CA GLU A 89 1.92 5.21 3.73
C GLU A 89 1.76 3.70 3.94
N LEU A 90 2.85 2.98 4.22
CA LEU A 90 2.87 1.53 4.36
C LEU A 90 3.35 1.09 5.74
N SER A 91 2.69 0.05 6.27
CA SER A 91 3.08 -0.62 7.52
C SER A 91 3.15 -2.12 7.32
N LYS A 92 4.21 -2.77 7.81
CA LYS A 92 4.38 -4.23 7.68
C LYS A 92 3.35 -4.97 8.53
N VAL A 93 2.66 -5.93 7.92
CA VAL A 93 1.68 -6.77 8.63
C VAL A 93 2.41 -7.83 9.45
N ARG A 94 2.02 -7.99 10.72
CA ARG A 94 2.56 -9.03 11.61
C ARG A 94 1.80 -10.36 11.50
N HIS A 95 0.49 -10.29 11.34
CA HIS A 95 -0.40 -11.44 11.26
C HIS A 95 -1.21 -11.35 9.97
N ALA A 96 -0.69 -11.98 8.92
CA ALA A 96 -1.27 -11.92 7.58
C ALA A 96 -2.49 -12.82 7.38
N ASP A 97 -2.73 -13.73 8.32
CA ASP A 97 -3.74 -14.78 8.21
C ASP A 97 -4.99 -14.45 9.05
N ILE A 98 -5.04 -13.27 9.66
CA ILE A 98 -6.14 -12.82 10.51
C ILE A 98 -6.94 -11.75 9.77
N TYR A 99 -8.24 -12.00 9.62
CA TYR A 99 -9.18 -11.07 9.02
C TYR A 99 -10.31 -10.76 10.01
N LEU A 100 -10.72 -9.50 10.06
CA LEU A 100 -11.79 -9.06 10.95
C LEU A 100 -13.15 -9.35 10.31
N VAL A 101 -14.04 -10.00 11.06
CA VAL A 101 -15.43 -10.17 10.66
C VAL A 101 -16.17 -8.86 10.94
N GLU A 102 -16.86 -8.33 9.93
CA GLU A 102 -17.75 -7.18 10.11
C GLU A 102 -19.13 -7.65 10.61
N LYS A 103 -19.72 -8.64 9.93
CA LYS A 103 -21.05 -9.14 10.29
C LYS A 103 -21.23 -10.61 9.94
N VAL A 104 -21.97 -11.32 10.80
CA VAL A 104 -22.50 -12.65 10.47
C VAL A 104 -23.87 -12.50 9.81
N VAL A 105 -23.99 -12.92 8.55
CA VAL A 105 -25.21 -12.79 7.75
C VAL A 105 -26.14 -13.99 7.94
N LYS A 106 -25.59 -15.20 7.93
CA LYS A 106 -26.34 -16.45 8.06
C LYS A 106 -25.59 -17.45 8.93
N ARG A 107 -26.32 -18.41 9.49
CA ARG A 107 -25.76 -19.53 10.25
C ARG A 107 -26.38 -20.83 9.76
N ARG A 108 -25.57 -21.87 9.60
CA ARG A 108 -26.02 -23.21 9.22
C ARG A 108 -25.14 -24.25 9.88
N GLY A 109 -25.70 -25.10 10.73
CA GLY A 109 -24.92 -26.13 11.44
C GLY A 109 -23.76 -25.51 12.22
N ASP A 110 -22.53 -25.97 11.95
CA ASP A 110 -21.29 -25.46 12.57
C ASP A 110 -20.61 -24.34 11.75
N GLN A 111 -21.28 -23.81 10.73
CA GLN A 111 -20.75 -22.76 9.85
C GLN A 111 -21.51 -21.45 9.98
N ALA A 112 -20.81 -20.35 9.71
CA ALA A 112 -21.32 -18.99 9.67
C ALA A 112 -20.95 -18.35 8.33
N TYR A 113 -21.91 -17.69 7.68
CA TYR A 113 -21.68 -16.89 6.48
C TYR A 113 -21.42 -15.46 6.91
N VAL A 114 -20.24 -14.93 6.57
CA VAL A 114 -19.74 -13.67 7.12
C VAL A 114 -19.37 -12.68 6.02
N THR A 115 -19.48 -11.40 6.39
CA THR A 115 -18.86 -10.28 5.68
C THR A 115 -17.57 -9.90 6.39
N TRP A 116 -16.54 -9.56 5.62
CA TRP A 116 -15.23 -9.21 6.15
C TRP A 116 -15.08 -7.68 6.20
N LEU A 117 -14.53 -7.18 7.30
CA LEU A 117 -14.38 -5.74 7.50
C LEU A 117 -13.37 -5.14 6.52
N GLY A 118 -13.87 -4.25 5.67
CA GLY A 118 -13.07 -3.56 4.66
C GLY A 118 -13.00 -4.28 3.31
N PHE A 119 -13.78 -5.35 3.11
CA PHE A 119 -13.95 -6.01 1.82
C PHE A 119 -15.35 -5.74 1.26
N ASP A 120 -15.50 -5.85 -0.06
CA ASP A 120 -16.80 -5.76 -0.72
C ASP A 120 -17.58 -7.09 -0.65
N ASP A 121 -18.83 -7.04 -1.12
CA ASP A 121 -19.76 -8.15 -1.01
C ASP A 121 -19.36 -9.41 -1.81
N SER A 122 -18.41 -9.29 -2.74
CA SER A 122 -17.88 -10.44 -3.47
C SER A 122 -17.07 -11.41 -2.61
N HIS A 123 -16.58 -10.95 -1.44
CA HIS A 123 -15.71 -11.73 -0.56
C HIS A 123 -16.45 -12.52 0.53
N TYR A 124 -17.79 -12.57 0.47
CA TYR A 124 -18.55 -13.28 1.50
C TYR A 124 -18.22 -14.78 1.50
N SER A 125 -18.01 -15.32 2.69
CA SER A 125 -17.55 -16.71 2.82
C SER A 125 -18.21 -17.44 3.98
N TRP A 126 -18.30 -18.76 3.85
CA TRP A 126 -18.68 -19.64 4.95
C TRP A 126 -17.42 -20.04 5.72
N ILE A 127 -17.40 -19.73 7.02
CA ILE A 127 -16.32 -20.10 7.94
C ILE A 127 -16.85 -20.99 9.07
N ASN A 128 -15.99 -21.81 9.68
CA ASN A 128 -16.42 -22.59 10.85
C ASN A 128 -16.52 -21.69 12.07
N LYS A 129 -17.49 -21.98 12.95
CA LYS A 129 -17.66 -21.22 14.19
C LYS A 129 -16.45 -21.27 15.11
N LYS A 130 -15.62 -22.32 15.00
CA LYS A 130 -14.39 -22.51 15.79
C LYS A 130 -13.26 -21.57 15.37
N ASP A 131 -13.31 -21.06 14.14
CA ASP A 131 -12.30 -20.15 13.60
C ASP A 131 -12.60 -18.68 13.99
N ILE A 132 -13.76 -18.44 14.60
CA ILE A 132 -14.15 -17.14 15.16
C ILE A 132 -13.69 -17.11 16.62
N VAL A 133 -12.79 -16.19 16.94
CA VAL A 133 -12.25 -15.97 18.28
C VAL A 133 -13.02 -14.88 19.02
#